data_AF-A0A0L0VGS2-F1
#
_entry.id   AF-A0A0L0VGS2-F1
#
_cell.length_a   1.000
_cell.length_b   1.000
_cell.length_c   1.000
_cell.angle_alpha   90.00
_cell.angle_beta   90.00
_cell.angle_gamma   90.00
#
_symmetry.space_group_name_H-M   'P 1'
#
loop_
_entity.id
_entity.type
_entity.pdbx_description
1 polymer ?
#
loop_
_entity_poly.entity_id
_entity_poly.type
_entity_poly.pdbx_seq_one_letter_code
_entity_poly.pdbx_strand_id
1 'polypeptide(L)'
;MVEATEPTPSSADALANKQSISQKRDCIYLTFRIMVNMYDSSDDWPTEQTLPINRASWKAGISRLQSKLLPSLRCQITTLSRILNSSDLQNDQGPKFDLILKIQSELGRTFDDLISRAGNTDPESVSFRAQTNDNDLQEIKGFRLWVLRWNIVSLTHHLRRLFDFSSNVILELQPPPLTYRRQASSSDNRKMVTESTTETLALINRLMKWVYGNEFSVILERWQIELDAIDTQLANIIWLICLTTQSDKEDPQSEITELSEPIIHLAQSTIPVFKLSRLFFRKSTRSGSNQTRFESFSEMSSHQLGALYESAGEIADHLCRILKTLSEPEEYELSHITAALIHSVEHLLLRFDSYMLLLILYVVPVTPEWEDPSSRKLHLKTWLVNWHNLFLSACKKTPEWEDPSSRKLHLKTWLVNWHNLFLSACKNCIRVAQSFETDE
;
A
#
# COMPACT_ATOMS: atom_id res chain seq x y z
N MET A 1 10.95 -26.95 -66.19
CA MET A 1 10.75 -26.47 -64.80
C MET A 1 9.81 -27.44 -64.13
N VAL A 2 10.35 -28.31 -63.27
CA VAL A 2 9.55 -29.20 -62.43
C VAL A 2 9.19 -28.37 -61.20
N GLU A 3 7.93 -27.99 -61.11
CA GLU A 3 7.38 -27.26 -59.97
C GLU A 3 7.14 -28.29 -58.86
N ALA A 4 7.96 -28.21 -57.80
CA ALA A 4 7.85 -29.08 -56.64
C ALA A 4 6.55 -28.77 -55.90
N THR A 5 5.59 -29.68 -55.96
CA THR A 5 4.35 -29.61 -55.18
C THR A 5 4.69 -30.00 -53.74
N GLU A 6 4.58 -29.06 -52.80
CA GLU A 6 4.65 -29.37 -51.37
C GLU A 6 3.54 -30.35 -50.97
N PRO A 7 3.82 -31.37 -50.14
CA PRO A 7 2.81 -32.33 -49.74
C PRO A 7 1.81 -31.67 -48.79
N THR A 8 0.53 -31.70 -49.17
CA THR A 8 -0.60 -31.29 -48.33
C THR A 8 -0.73 -32.28 -47.17
N PRO A 9 -0.86 -31.85 -45.90
CA PRO A 9 -0.91 -32.76 -44.76
C PRO A 9 -2.13 -33.69 -44.83
N SER A 10 -1.93 -34.97 -44.50
CA SER A 10 -3.00 -35.98 -44.48
C SER A 10 -4.10 -35.63 -43.48
N SER A 11 -5.36 -35.96 -43.80
CA SER A 11 -6.52 -35.76 -42.91
C SER A 11 -6.32 -36.39 -41.51
N ALA A 12 -5.59 -37.50 -41.45
CA ALA A 12 -5.22 -38.16 -40.19
C ALA A 12 -4.22 -37.33 -39.36
N ASP A 13 -3.24 -36.70 -40.02
CA ASP A 13 -2.25 -35.84 -39.37
C ASP A 13 -2.89 -34.57 -38.82
N ALA A 14 -3.86 -34.01 -39.56
CA ALA A 14 -4.64 -32.85 -39.11
C ALA A 14 -5.52 -33.17 -37.89
N LEU A 15 -6.11 -34.37 -37.83
CA LEU A 15 -6.90 -34.83 -36.68
C LEU A 15 -6.03 -35.10 -35.45
N ALA A 16 -4.90 -35.79 -35.64
CA ALA A 16 -3.92 -36.03 -34.58
C ALA A 16 -3.36 -34.74 -34.00
N ASN A 17 -3.08 -33.74 -34.86
CA ASN A 17 -2.62 -32.43 -34.41
C ASN A 17 -3.68 -31.68 -33.60
N LYS A 18 -4.95 -31.71 -34.02
CA LYS A 18 -6.07 -31.13 -33.25
C LYS A 18 -6.24 -31.78 -31.87
N GLN A 19 -6.13 -33.10 -31.80
CA GLN A 19 -6.22 -33.84 -30.53
C GLN A 19 -5.04 -33.51 -29.59
N SER A 20 -3.84 -33.41 -30.14
CA SER A 20 -2.63 -32.95 -29.43
C SER A 20 -2.80 -31.53 -28.88
N ILE A 21 -3.33 -30.59 -29.66
CA ILE A 21 -3.59 -29.21 -29.22
C ILE A 21 -4.64 -29.18 -28.11
N SER A 22 -5.71 -29.98 -28.21
CA SER A 22 -6.73 -30.09 -27.15
C SER A 22 -6.11 -30.56 -25.83
N GLN A 23 -5.31 -31.63 -25.87
CA GLN A 23 -4.61 -32.15 -24.69
C GLN A 23 -3.66 -31.12 -24.07
N LYS A 24 -2.95 -30.34 -24.90
CA LYS A 24 -2.10 -29.24 -24.41
C LYS A 24 -2.93 -28.17 -23.70
N ARG A 25 -4.09 -27.79 -24.24
CA ARG A 25 -5.00 -26.81 -23.61
C ARG A 25 -5.51 -27.31 -22.25
N ASP A 26 -5.93 -28.57 -22.18
CA ASP A 26 -6.37 -29.19 -20.92
C ASP A 26 -5.25 -29.20 -19.87
N CYS A 27 -4.04 -29.58 -20.29
CA CYS A 27 -2.86 -29.60 -19.41
C CYS A 27 -2.53 -28.18 -18.89
N ILE A 28 -2.54 -27.17 -19.76
CA ILE A 28 -2.30 -25.78 -19.37
C ILE A 28 -3.36 -25.29 -18.38
N TYR A 29 -4.64 -25.55 -18.68
CA TYR A 29 -5.76 -25.18 -17.81
C TYR A 29 -5.58 -25.80 -16.42
N LEU A 30 -5.41 -27.12 -16.35
CA LEU A 30 -5.23 -27.84 -15.10
C LEU A 30 -4.00 -27.35 -14.32
N THR A 31 -2.90 -27.07 -15.01
CA THR A 31 -1.67 -26.56 -14.38
C THR A 31 -1.91 -25.20 -13.72
N PHE A 32 -2.63 -24.28 -14.36
CA PHE A 32 -3.02 -23.01 -13.71
C PHE A 32 -3.92 -23.24 -12.50
N ARG A 33 -4.92 -24.13 -12.60
CA ARG A 33 -5.81 -24.45 -11.47
C ARG A 33 -5.03 -25.04 -10.28
N ILE A 34 -4.06 -25.91 -10.53
CA ILE A 34 -3.18 -26.47 -9.51
C ILE A 34 -2.37 -25.35 -8.86
N MET A 35 -1.76 -24.45 -9.65
CA MET A 35 -1.03 -23.30 -9.12
C MET A 35 -1.91 -22.36 -8.29
N VAL A 36 -3.19 -22.17 -8.62
CA VAL A 36 -4.10 -21.37 -7.78
C VAL A 36 -4.31 -22.00 -6.41
N ASN A 37 -4.40 -23.33 -6.34
CA ASN A 37 -4.70 -24.08 -5.13
C ASN A 37 -3.47 -24.38 -4.26
N MET A 38 -2.29 -24.57 -4.84
CA MET A 38 -1.06 -24.86 -4.07
C MET A 38 -0.66 -23.73 -3.12
N TYR A 39 -1.20 -22.54 -3.32
CA TYR A 39 -0.80 -21.34 -2.59
C TYR A 39 -2.00 -20.70 -1.86
N ASP A 40 -2.94 -21.54 -1.40
CA ASP A 40 -4.23 -21.11 -0.88
C ASP A 40 -4.12 -20.33 0.44
N SER A 41 -3.27 -20.80 1.37
CA SER A 41 -3.04 -20.13 2.65
C SER A 41 -1.57 -19.79 2.88
N SER A 42 -1.30 -18.56 3.34
CA SER A 42 0.02 -18.18 3.87
C SER A 42 0.39 -18.92 5.15
N ASP A 43 -0.61 -19.55 5.78
CA ASP A 43 -0.47 -20.33 7.02
C ASP A 43 0.15 -21.71 6.75
N ASP A 44 0.09 -22.20 5.51
CA ASP A 44 0.64 -23.49 5.09
C ASP A 44 2.12 -23.39 4.63
N TRP A 45 2.74 -22.22 4.75
CA TRP A 45 4.14 -22.06 4.34
C TRP A 45 5.06 -22.86 5.26
N PRO A 46 6.01 -23.64 4.72
CA PRO A 46 6.86 -24.50 5.51
C PRO A 46 7.59 -23.68 6.59
N THR A 47 7.23 -23.93 7.84
CA THR A 47 7.92 -23.38 9.00
C THR A 47 9.04 -24.36 9.33
N GLU A 48 10.18 -24.25 8.62
CA GLU A 48 11.36 -25.01 9.04
C GLU A 48 11.81 -24.51 10.42
N GLN A 49 12.24 -25.44 11.27
CA GLN A 49 12.76 -25.14 12.62
C GLN A 49 13.72 -23.97 12.56
N THR A 50 13.34 -22.90 13.25
CA THR A 50 13.88 -21.55 13.11
C THR A 50 15.28 -21.47 13.71
N LEU A 51 16.29 -21.75 12.88
CA LEU A 51 17.66 -21.36 13.19
C LEU A 51 17.77 -19.82 13.10
N PRO A 52 18.58 -19.19 13.96
CA PRO A 52 18.83 -17.75 13.87
C PRO A 52 19.25 -17.39 12.44
N ILE A 53 18.59 -16.40 11.83
CA ILE A 53 18.89 -15.98 10.46
C ILE A 53 20.35 -15.54 10.40
N ASN A 54 21.21 -16.38 9.81
CA ASN A 54 22.60 -16.02 9.57
C ASN A 54 22.66 -14.90 8.52
N ARG A 55 23.28 -13.77 8.88
CA ARG A 55 23.48 -12.61 8.00
C ARG A 55 24.03 -12.97 6.63
N ALA A 56 24.95 -13.93 6.53
CA ALA A 56 25.51 -14.37 5.25
C ALA A 56 24.46 -15.08 4.37
N SER A 57 23.63 -15.95 4.98
CA SER A 57 22.53 -16.65 4.30
C SER A 57 21.47 -15.65 3.81
N TRP A 58 21.14 -14.67 4.66
CA TRP A 58 20.22 -13.59 4.30
C TRP A 58 20.72 -12.77 3.11
N LYS A 59 21.97 -12.28 3.15
CA LYS A 59 22.58 -11.54 2.04
C LYS A 59 22.54 -12.34 0.74
N ALA A 60 22.96 -13.60 0.78
CA ALA A 60 22.93 -14.47 -0.39
C ALA A 60 21.51 -14.65 -0.93
N GLY A 61 20.52 -14.79 -0.03
CA GLY A 61 19.13 -14.92 -0.41
C GLY A 61 18.56 -13.66 -1.05
N ILE A 62 18.85 -12.50 -0.49
CA ILE A 62 18.46 -11.20 -1.03
C ILE A 62 19.13 -10.94 -2.38
N SER A 63 20.43 -11.22 -2.52
CA SER A 63 21.13 -11.09 -3.80
C SER A 63 20.54 -12.00 -4.87
N ARG A 64 20.17 -13.24 -4.53
CA ARG A 64 19.50 -14.16 -5.48
C ARG A 64 18.08 -13.70 -5.84
N LEU A 65 17.32 -13.21 -4.87
CA LEU A 65 15.99 -12.64 -5.08
C LEU A 65 16.05 -11.53 -6.13
N GLN A 66 17.03 -10.65 -5.99
CA GLN A 66 17.24 -9.47 -6.81
C GLN A 66 17.83 -9.76 -8.19
N SER A 67 18.90 -10.56 -8.26
CA SER A 67 19.63 -10.78 -9.51
C SER A 67 18.95 -11.78 -10.44
N LYS A 68 18.15 -12.71 -9.88
CA LYS A 68 17.60 -13.84 -10.63
C LYS A 68 16.09 -13.95 -10.51
N LEU A 69 15.55 -14.08 -9.29
CA LEU A 69 14.15 -14.48 -9.10
C LEU A 69 13.17 -13.40 -9.56
N LEU A 70 13.29 -12.16 -9.07
CA LEU A 70 12.38 -11.07 -9.43
C LEU A 70 12.46 -10.69 -10.93
N PRO A 71 13.66 -10.56 -11.56
CA PRO A 71 13.74 -10.31 -13.00
C PRO A 71 13.17 -11.46 -13.83
N SER A 72 13.41 -12.71 -13.44
CA SER A 72 12.86 -13.88 -14.13
C SER A 72 11.34 -13.90 -14.05
N LEU A 73 10.78 -13.70 -12.85
CA LEU A 73 9.35 -13.64 -12.63
C LEU A 73 8.69 -12.54 -13.47
N ARG A 74 9.29 -11.33 -13.48
CA ARG A 74 8.84 -10.21 -14.31
C ARG A 74 8.79 -10.61 -15.80
N CYS A 75 9.85 -11.23 -16.31
CA CYS A 75 9.95 -11.65 -17.71
C CYS A 75 8.90 -12.71 -18.05
N GLN A 76 8.74 -13.71 -17.19
CA GLN A 76 7.76 -14.80 -17.35
C GLN A 76 6.33 -14.26 -17.39
N ILE A 77 5.95 -13.38 -16.45
CA ILE A 77 4.61 -12.78 -16.39
C ILE A 77 4.33 -11.90 -17.61
N THR A 78 5.31 -11.07 -18.00
CA THR A 78 5.19 -10.19 -19.18
C THR A 78 4.97 -11.03 -20.44
N THR A 79 5.75 -12.10 -20.58
CA THR A 79 5.67 -13.01 -21.72
C THR A 79 4.35 -13.77 -21.74
N LEU A 80 3.92 -14.29 -20.59
CA LEU A 80 2.64 -15.00 -20.45
C LEU A 80 1.47 -14.12 -20.85
N SER A 81 1.39 -12.91 -20.28
CA SER A 81 0.34 -11.94 -20.57
C SER A 81 0.27 -11.59 -22.06
N ARG A 82 1.43 -11.36 -22.70
CA ARG A 82 1.50 -11.09 -24.14
C ARG A 82 0.95 -12.24 -24.97
N ILE A 83 1.25 -13.49 -24.61
CA ILE A 83 0.75 -14.67 -25.34
C ILE A 83 -0.76 -14.81 -25.14
N LEU A 84 -1.24 -14.73 -23.90
CA LEU A 84 -2.66 -14.88 -23.55
C LEU A 84 -3.53 -13.80 -24.20
N ASN A 85 -3.01 -12.59 -24.38
CA ASN A 85 -3.71 -11.49 -25.04
C ASN A 85 -3.59 -11.50 -26.58
N SER A 86 -2.78 -12.39 -27.15
CA SER A 86 -2.58 -12.49 -28.60
C SER A 86 -3.86 -12.96 -29.30
N SER A 87 -4.29 -12.26 -30.35
CA SER A 87 -5.52 -12.56 -31.10
C SER A 87 -5.43 -13.87 -31.89
N ASP A 88 -4.25 -14.22 -32.35
CA ASP A 88 -3.91 -15.44 -33.08
C ASP A 88 -3.70 -16.67 -32.16
N LEU A 89 -3.80 -16.54 -30.83
CA LEU A 89 -3.70 -17.68 -29.91
C LEU A 89 -4.78 -18.75 -30.17
N GLN A 90 -5.97 -18.33 -30.63
CA GLN A 90 -7.06 -19.25 -30.95
C GLN A 90 -6.71 -20.20 -32.11
N ASN A 91 -5.95 -19.69 -33.08
CA ASN A 91 -5.57 -20.40 -34.30
C ASN A 91 -4.16 -21.02 -34.22
N ASP A 92 -3.48 -20.88 -33.08
CA ASP A 92 -2.14 -21.39 -32.87
C ASP A 92 -2.09 -22.92 -32.97
N GLN A 93 -1.09 -23.41 -33.69
CA GLN A 93 -0.93 -24.85 -33.98
C GLN A 93 -0.05 -25.58 -32.94
N GLY A 94 0.20 -24.99 -31.77
CA GLY A 94 1.02 -25.61 -30.73
C GLY A 94 2.14 -24.73 -30.15
N PRO A 95 2.91 -23.95 -30.94
CA PRO A 95 4.09 -23.26 -30.43
C PRO A 95 3.83 -22.32 -29.24
N LYS A 96 2.68 -21.63 -29.23
CA LYS A 96 2.32 -20.76 -28.10
C LYS A 96 1.89 -21.55 -26.88
N PHE A 97 1.20 -22.67 -27.09
CA PHE A 97 0.83 -23.58 -25.99
C PHE A 97 2.08 -24.22 -25.37
N ASP A 98 3.06 -24.62 -26.18
CA ASP A 98 4.35 -25.14 -25.69
C ASP A 98 5.13 -24.09 -24.89
N LEU A 99 5.09 -22.84 -25.36
CA LEU A 99 5.69 -21.72 -24.65
C LEU A 99 4.97 -21.43 -23.31
N ILE A 100 3.63 -21.52 -23.26
CA ILE A 100 2.88 -21.37 -22.02
C ILE A 100 3.25 -22.48 -21.02
N LEU A 101 3.30 -23.75 -21.46
CA LEU A 101 3.70 -24.88 -20.61
C LEU A 101 5.11 -24.67 -20.03
N LYS A 102 6.05 -24.20 -20.86
CA LYS A 102 7.40 -23.85 -20.40
C LYS A 102 7.35 -22.76 -19.34
N ILE A 103 6.63 -21.66 -19.59
CA ILE A 103 6.49 -20.55 -18.63
C ILE A 103 5.85 -21.03 -17.32
N GLN A 104 4.81 -21.85 -17.37
CA GLN A 104 4.19 -22.46 -16.19
C GLN A 104 5.22 -23.24 -15.35
N SER A 105 6.01 -24.10 -15.97
CA SER A 105 7.04 -24.87 -15.27
C SER A 105 8.12 -24.00 -14.62
N GLU A 106 8.53 -22.92 -15.29
CA GLU A 106 9.53 -21.99 -14.77
C GLU A 106 8.98 -21.10 -13.65
N LEU A 107 7.70 -20.70 -13.76
CA LEU A 107 6.98 -19.96 -12.74
C LEU A 107 6.87 -20.79 -11.45
N GLY A 108 6.45 -22.05 -11.54
CA GLY A 108 6.37 -22.95 -10.37
C GLY A 108 7.68 -22.98 -9.59
N ARG A 109 8.80 -23.27 -10.27
CA ARG A 109 10.14 -23.28 -9.63
C ARG A 109 10.54 -21.95 -9.02
N THR A 110 10.30 -20.86 -9.75
CA THR A 110 10.63 -19.49 -9.28
C THR A 110 9.85 -19.16 -8.01
N PHE A 111 8.63 -19.68 -7.91
CA PHE A 111 7.72 -19.40 -6.83
C PHE A 111 7.95 -20.28 -5.60
N ASP A 112 8.25 -21.57 -5.78
CA ASP A 112 8.72 -22.46 -4.70
C ASP A 112 10.00 -21.89 -4.04
N ASP A 113 10.92 -21.37 -4.87
CA ASP A 113 12.12 -20.67 -4.42
C ASP A 113 11.81 -19.39 -3.62
N LEU A 114 10.71 -18.70 -3.92
CA LEU A 114 10.26 -17.49 -3.20
C LEU A 114 9.61 -17.85 -1.87
N ILE A 115 8.70 -18.83 -1.87
CA ILE A 115 7.97 -19.27 -0.67
C ILE A 115 8.91 -19.88 0.35
N SER A 116 9.78 -20.81 -0.06
CA SER A 116 10.75 -21.44 0.84
C SER A 116 11.61 -20.40 1.58
N ARG A 117 11.99 -19.30 0.91
CA ARG A 117 12.75 -18.21 1.51
C ARG A 117 11.93 -17.37 2.49
N ALA A 118 10.65 -17.19 2.21
CA ALA A 118 9.76 -16.46 3.09
C ALA A 118 9.31 -17.31 4.29
N GLY A 119 9.26 -18.64 4.15
CA GLY A 119 9.07 -19.61 5.24
C GLY A 119 10.23 -19.62 6.24
N ASN A 120 11.46 -19.35 5.79
CA ASN A 120 12.64 -19.21 6.66
C ASN A 120 12.67 -17.94 7.52
N THR A 121 11.62 -17.12 7.50
CA THR A 121 11.47 -15.99 8.42
C THR A 121 10.53 -16.40 9.55
N ASP A 122 11.07 -16.49 10.77
CA ASP A 122 10.35 -16.93 11.96
C ASP A 122 9.10 -16.05 12.20
N PRO A 123 7.87 -16.61 12.18
CA PRO A 123 6.64 -15.87 12.38
C PRO A 123 6.59 -15.07 13.70
N GLU A 124 7.20 -15.55 14.78
CA GLU A 124 7.26 -14.82 16.06
C GLU A 124 8.29 -13.68 15.99
N SER A 125 9.39 -13.87 15.25
CA SER A 125 10.35 -12.80 14.93
C SER A 125 9.81 -11.75 13.94
N VAL A 126 8.71 -12.04 13.27
CA VAL A 126 8.11 -11.16 12.24
C VAL A 126 7.17 -10.12 12.85
N SER A 127 6.78 -10.25 14.12
CA SER A 127 6.11 -9.17 14.84
C SER A 127 7.11 -8.06 15.18
N PHE A 128 7.37 -7.18 14.22
CA PHE A 128 8.20 -5.97 14.43
C PHE A 128 7.69 -5.12 15.61
N ARG A 129 6.41 -5.28 15.98
CA ARG A 129 5.76 -4.55 17.08
C ARG A 129 6.41 -4.80 18.45
N ALA A 130 7.03 -5.96 18.67
CA ALA A 130 7.71 -6.27 19.93
C ALA A 130 9.22 -5.97 19.90
N GLN A 131 9.78 -5.62 18.74
CA GLN A 131 11.22 -5.50 18.54
C GLN A 131 11.69 -4.05 18.72
N THR A 132 12.09 -3.72 19.94
CA THR A 132 12.57 -2.38 20.31
C THR A 132 14.10 -2.25 20.37
N ASN A 133 14.83 -3.37 20.30
CA ASN A 133 16.27 -3.43 20.56
C ASN A 133 17.08 -4.03 19.39
N ASP A 134 16.62 -3.85 18.15
CA ASP A 134 17.26 -4.42 16.95
C ASP A 134 17.88 -3.36 16.03
N ASN A 135 18.12 -2.16 16.56
CA ASN A 135 18.65 -0.98 15.84
C ASN A 135 19.90 -1.31 14.99
N ASP A 136 20.80 -2.13 15.54
CA ASP A 136 22.10 -2.48 14.94
C ASP A 136 22.03 -3.64 13.93
N LEU A 137 20.85 -4.24 13.76
CA LEU A 137 20.66 -5.42 12.92
C LEU A 137 20.56 -5.11 11.41
N GLN A 138 20.45 -3.82 11.04
CA GLN A 138 20.46 -3.34 9.65
C GLN A 138 19.53 -4.15 8.71
N GLU A 139 20.10 -4.95 7.81
CA GLU A 139 19.40 -5.73 6.79
C GLU A 139 18.50 -6.86 7.32
N ILE A 140 18.76 -7.32 8.55
CA ILE A 140 18.00 -8.40 9.21
C ILE A 140 17.09 -7.90 10.34
N LYS A 141 16.85 -6.58 10.43
CA LYS A 141 15.81 -6.01 11.30
C LYS A 141 14.46 -6.68 11.02
N GLY A 142 13.67 -6.99 12.04
CA GLY A 142 12.39 -7.67 11.84
C GLY A 142 11.40 -6.88 11.01
N PHE A 143 11.45 -5.54 11.03
CA PHE A 143 10.69 -4.69 10.11
C PHE A 143 11.02 -5.02 8.66
N ARG A 144 12.30 -5.23 8.32
CA ARG A 144 12.68 -5.54 6.94
C ARG A 144 12.25 -6.94 6.52
N LEU A 145 12.36 -7.90 7.44
CA LEU A 145 11.86 -9.26 7.25
C LEU A 145 10.35 -9.27 7.03
N TRP A 146 9.62 -8.54 7.87
CA TRP A 146 8.17 -8.39 7.82
C TRP A 146 7.72 -7.76 6.51
N VAL A 147 8.30 -6.63 6.11
CA VAL A 147 7.98 -5.97 4.83
C VAL A 147 8.25 -6.92 3.66
N LEU A 148 9.37 -7.66 3.67
CA LEU A 148 9.66 -8.63 2.61
C LEU A 148 8.60 -9.73 2.55
N ARG A 149 8.31 -10.37 3.70
CA ARG A 149 7.31 -11.44 3.79
C ARG A 149 5.95 -10.96 3.31
N TRP A 150 5.50 -9.80 3.80
CA TRP A 150 4.23 -9.19 3.39
C TRP A 150 4.15 -8.99 1.88
N ASN A 151 5.20 -8.45 1.26
CA ASN A 151 5.21 -8.26 -0.19
C ASN A 151 5.23 -9.59 -0.97
N ILE A 152 5.89 -10.65 -0.46
CA ILE A 152 5.84 -11.98 -1.10
C ILE A 152 4.44 -12.60 -0.97
N VAL A 153 3.79 -12.47 0.19
CA VAL A 153 2.40 -12.90 0.40
C VAL A 153 1.45 -12.15 -0.53
N SER A 154 1.58 -10.82 -0.63
CA SER A 154 0.79 -10.01 -1.55
C SER A 154 1.03 -10.43 -3.02
N LEU A 155 2.28 -10.60 -3.43
CA LEU A 155 2.65 -11.09 -4.76
C LEU A 155 2.02 -12.45 -5.08
N THR A 156 1.97 -13.34 -4.09
CA THR A 156 1.29 -14.65 -4.18
C THR A 156 -0.17 -14.49 -4.54
N HIS A 157 -0.88 -13.60 -3.85
CA HIS A 157 -2.28 -13.32 -4.09
C HIS A 157 -2.55 -12.76 -5.50
N HIS A 158 -1.74 -11.81 -5.97
CA HIS A 158 -1.89 -11.26 -7.32
C HIS A 158 -1.57 -12.29 -8.42
N LEU A 159 -0.58 -13.15 -8.19
CA LEU A 159 -0.26 -14.25 -9.10
C LEU A 159 -1.41 -15.26 -9.19
N ARG A 160 -2.04 -15.60 -8.06
CA ARG A 160 -3.21 -16.49 -8.05
C ARG A 160 -4.36 -15.90 -8.87
N ARG A 161 -4.66 -14.62 -8.70
CA ARG A 161 -5.66 -13.91 -9.54
C ARG A 161 -5.29 -13.99 -11.02
N LEU A 162 -4.03 -13.72 -11.36
CA LEU A 162 -3.54 -13.83 -12.74
C LEU A 162 -3.71 -15.25 -13.30
N PHE A 163 -3.37 -16.29 -12.53
CA PHE A 163 -3.50 -17.69 -12.95
C PHE A 163 -4.96 -18.11 -13.10
N ASP A 164 -5.86 -17.63 -12.24
CA ASP A 164 -7.30 -17.87 -12.37
C ASP A 164 -7.84 -17.31 -13.69
N PHE A 165 -7.58 -16.02 -13.98
CA PHE A 165 -7.98 -15.42 -15.25
C PHE A 165 -7.28 -16.08 -16.46
N SER A 166 -6.01 -16.46 -16.33
CA SER A 166 -5.29 -17.19 -17.37
C SER A 166 -5.94 -18.54 -17.67
N SER A 167 -6.39 -19.26 -16.64
CA SER A 167 -7.10 -20.53 -16.80
C SER A 167 -8.42 -20.33 -17.54
N ASN A 168 -9.16 -19.26 -17.24
CA ASN A 168 -10.41 -18.93 -17.92
C ASN A 168 -10.18 -18.59 -19.39
N VAL A 169 -9.13 -17.82 -19.73
CA VAL A 169 -8.76 -17.56 -21.13
C VAL A 169 -8.48 -18.85 -21.89
N ILE A 170 -7.80 -19.82 -21.29
CA ILE A 170 -7.51 -21.11 -21.94
C ILE A 170 -8.78 -21.96 -22.11
N LEU A 171 -9.67 -21.94 -21.11
CA LEU A 171 -10.96 -22.63 -21.16
C LEU A 171 -11.85 -22.08 -22.29
N GLU A 172 -11.86 -20.77 -22.50
CA GLU A 172 -12.60 -20.13 -23.61
C GLU A 172 -12.10 -20.53 -25.01
N LEU A 173 -10.84 -20.99 -25.12
CA LEU A 173 -10.31 -21.51 -26.39
C LEU A 173 -10.83 -22.92 -26.70
N GLN A 174 -11.47 -23.59 -25.75
CA GLN A 174 -12.07 -24.91 -25.96
C GLN A 174 -13.47 -24.76 -26.57
N PRO A 175 -13.89 -25.68 -27.46
CA PRO A 175 -15.26 -25.69 -27.94
C PRO A 175 -16.21 -25.90 -26.75
N PRO A 176 -17.29 -25.13 -26.61
CA PRO A 176 -18.18 -25.22 -25.46
C PRO A 176 -18.77 -26.64 -25.38
N PRO A 177 -18.88 -27.23 -24.18
CA PRO A 177 -19.78 -28.36 -23.97
C PRO A 177 -21.18 -27.90 -24.38
N LEU A 178 -21.93 -28.75 -25.09
CA LEU A 178 -23.29 -28.46 -25.60
C LEU A 178 -24.31 -28.01 -24.54
N THR A 179 -23.93 -27.89 -23.27
CA THR A 179 -24.84 -27.70 -22.12
C THR A 179 -24.56 -26.47 -21.24
N TYR A 180 -23.61 -25.58 -21.56
CA TYR A 180 -23.41 -24.38 -20.72
C TYR A 180 -23.22 -23.10 -21.53
N ARG A 181 -24.33 -22.39 -21.78
CA ARG A 181 -24.32 -20.98 -22.15
C ARG A 181 -24.06 -20.15 -20.90
N ARG A 182 -22.81 -19.81 -20.61
CA ARG A 182 -22.49 -18.73 -19.67
C ARG A 182 -21.84 -17.59 -20.45
N GLN A 183 -22.60 -16.50 -20.57
CA GLN A 183 -22.12 -15.20 -21.04
C GLN A 183 -21.20 -14.60 -19.97
N ALA A 184 -19.90 -14.81 -20.12
CA ALA A 184 -18.91 -13.78 -19.83
C ALA A 184 -18.16 -13.60 -21.14
N SER A 185 -18.06 -12.36 -21.65
CA SER A 185 -17.45 -12.16 -22.95
C SER A 185 -15.96 -12.51 -22.85
N SER A 186 -15.39 -13.19 -23.84
CA SER A 186 -13.93 -13.45 -23.89
C SER A 186 -13.07 -12.18 -23.78
N SER A 187 -13.69 -11.03 -24.05
CA SER A 187 -13.14 -9.69 -23.83
C SER A 187 -12.85 -9.39 -22.35
N ASP A 188 -13.68 -9.90 -21.43
CA ASP A 188 -13.57 -9.59 -20.00
C ASP A 188 -12.38 -10.30 -19.36
N ASN A 189 -12.17 -11.60 -19.62
CA ASN A 189 -11.06 -12.34 -19.04
C ASN A 189 -9.69 -11.87 -19.53
N ARG A 190 -9.54 -11.56 -20.83
CA ARG A 190 -8.28 -10.99 -21.37
C ARG A 190 -7.98 -9.61 -20.80
N LYS A 191 -9.01 -8.79 -20.60
CA LYS A 191 -8.88 -7.51 -19.90
C LYS A 191 -8.42 -7.73 -18.45
N MET A 192 -9.03 -8.66 -17.73
CA MET A 192 -8.63 -9.00 -16.35
C MET A 192 -7.20 -9.57 -16.26
N VAL A 193 -6.76 -10.38 -17.23
CA VAL A 193 -5.35 -10.82 -17.34
C VAL A 193 -4.43 -9.63 -17.47
N THR A 194 -4.78 -8.65 -18.31
CA THR A 194 -3.98 -7.44 -18.53
C THR A 194 -3.89 -6.61 -17.25
N GLU A 195 -5.02 -6.32 -16.60
CA GLU A 195 -5.07 -5.57 -15.34
C GLU A 195 -4.28 -6.28 -14.24
N SER A 196 -4.53 -7.57 -14.01
CA SER A 196 -3.80 -8.38 -13.02
C SER A 196 -2.30 -8.45 -13.32
N THR A 197 -1.91 -8.50 -14.60
CA THR A 197 -0.50 -8.42 -15.02
C THR A 197 0.11 -7.08 -14.59
N THR A 198 -0.57 -5.96 -14.86
CA THR A 198 -0.05 -4.63 -14.50
C THR A 198 0.13 -4.47 -12.99
N GLU A 199 -0.84 -4.91 -12.20
CA GLU A 199 -0.75 -4.92 -10.73
C GLU A 199 0.42 -5.78 -10.24
N THR A 200 0.55 -7.01 -10.78
CA THR A 200 1.62 -7.95 -10.40
C THR A 200 2.99 -7.38 -10.75
N LEU A 201 3.14 -6.79 -11.94
CA LEU A 201 4.40 -6.15 -12.36
C LEU A 201 4.73 -4.92 -11.49
N ALA A 202 3.72 -4.14 -11.09
CA ALA A 202 3.93 -3.02 -10.16
C ALA A 202 4.47 -3.50 -8.80
N LEU A 203 3.93 -4.60 -8.26
CA LEU A 203 4.44 -5.21 -7.04
C LEU A 203 5.85 -5.78 -7.18
N ILE A 204 6.17 -6.43 -8.30
CA ILE A 204 7.54 -6.91 -8.55
C ILE A 204 8.52 -5.73 -8.61
N ASN A 205 8.14 -4.63 -9.28
CA ASN A 205 8.95 -3.42 -9.29
C ASN A 205 9.15 -2.83 -7.89
N ARG A 206 8.09 -2.78 -7.09
CA ARG A 206 8.14 -2.34 -5.70
C ARG A 206 9.09 -3.19 -4.87
N LEU A 207 8.99 -4.51 -4.98
CA LEU A 207 9.90 -5.47 -4.35
C LEU A 207 11.35 -5.26 -4.79
N MET A 208 11.60 -5.09 -6.09
CA MET A 208 12.94 -4.81 -6.61
C MET A 208 13.50 -3.50 -6.05
N LYS A 209 12.68 -2.45 -5.95
CA LYS A 209 13.05 -1.18 -5.32
C LYS A 209 13.34 -1.35 -3.83
N TRP A 210 12.50 -2.09 -3.10
CA TRP A 210 12.65 -2.32 -1.66
C TRP A 210 13.97 -3.02 -1.31
N VAL A 211 14.37 -4.02 -2.09
CA VAL A 211 15.61 -4.74 -1.83
C VAL A 211 16.83 -3.82 -1.86
N TYR A 212 16.84 -2.81 -2.74
CA TYR A 212 17.87 -1.77 -2.80
C TYR A 212 17.54 -0.51 -1.99
N GLY A 213 16.31 -0.43 -1.48
CA GLY A 213 15.72 0.77 -0.92
C GLY A 213 16.11 0.98 0.52
N ASN A 214 16.26 2.25 0.88
CA ASN A 214 16.30 2.64 2.28
C ASN A 214 14.96 2.31 2.96
N GLU A 215 15.01 2.09 4.27
CA GLU A 215 13.84 1.75 5.10
C GLU A 215 12.71 2.78 4.97
N PHE A 216 13.05 4.05 4.71
CA PHE A 216 12.09 5.14 4.61
C PHE A 216 11.31 5.17 3.29
N SER A 217 11.84 4.61 2.20
CA SER A 217 11.16 4.63 0.90
C SER A 217 9.82 3.89 0.89
N VAL A 218 9.73 2.80 1.67
CA VAL A 218 8.49 2.01 1.81
C VAL A 218 7.49 2.72 2.71
N ILE A 219 7.95 3.43 3.73
CA ILE A 219 7.12 4.30 4.56
C ILE A 219 6.49 5.39 3.68
N LEU A 220 7.31 6.06 2.86
CA LEU A 220 6.83 7.11 1.95
C LEU A 220 5.82 6.60 0.94
N GLU A 221 6.04 5.42 0.35
CA GLU A 221 5.10 4.81 -0.59
C GLU A 221 3.79 4.44 0.11
N ARG A 222 3.86 3.88 1.32
CA ARG A 222 2.68 3.56 2.12
C ARG A 222 1.87 4.81 2.44
N TRP A 223 2.53 5.90 2.83
CA TRP A 223 1.87 7.18 3.10
C TRP A 223 1.17 7.76 1.87
N GLN A 224 1.70 7.55 0.66
CA GLN A 224 1.02 8.01 -0.56
C GLN A 224 -0.29 7.28 -0.81
N ILE A 225 -0.35 5.98 -0.52
CA ILE A 225 -1.58 5.20 -0.65
C ILE A 225 -2.65 5.73 0.32
N GLU A 226 -2.26 6.01 1.56
CA GLU A 226 -3.19 6.49 2.59
C GLU A 226 -3.61 7.96 2.41
N LEU A 227 -2.84 8.75 1.66
CA LEU A 227 -3.19 10.13 1.34
C LEU A 227 -4.49 10.22 0.53
N ASP A 228 -4.73 9.27 -0.37
CA ASP A 228 -5.98 9.20 -1.15
C ASP A 228 -7.19 9.02 -0.22
N ALA A 229 -7.07 8.17 0.80
CA ALA A 229 -8.13 7.96 1.80
C ALA A 229 -8.41 9.25 2.59
N ILE A 230 -7.36 9.96 3.04
CA ILE A 230 -7.52 11.24 3.74
C ILE A 230 -8.16 12.30 2.83
N ASP A 231 -7.80 12.34 1.54
CA ASP A 231 -8.40 13.24 0.56
C ASP A 231 -9.90 12.95 0.35
N THR A 232 -10.29 11.67 0.24
CA THR A 232 -11.70 11.27 0.18
C THR A 232 -12.47 11.67 1.44
N GLN A 233 -11.91 11.42 2.63
CA GLN A 233 -12.59 11.76 3.88
C GLN A 233 -12.75 13.28 4.06
N LEU A 234 -11.75 14.07 3.64
CA LEU A 234 -11.87 15.54 3.65
C LEU A 234 -12.93 16.03 2.65
N ALA A 235 -13.05 15.39 1.48
CA ALA A 235 -14.12 15.72 0.54
C ALA A 235 -15.50 15.41 1.16
N ASN A 236 -15.63 14.27 1.83
CA ASN A 236 -16.87 13.85 2.47
C ASN A 236 -17.29 14.77 3.62
N ILE A 237 -16.37 15.23 4.47
CA ILE A 237 -16.72 16.17 5.56
C ILE A 237 -17.15 17.54 5.01
N ILE A 238 -16.54 18.00 3.90
CA ILE A 238 -16.95 19.23 3.22
C ILE A 238 -18.34 19.04 2.60
N TRP A 239 -18.56 17.89 1.95
CA TRP A 239 -19.85 17.55 1.35
C TRP A 239 -20.97 17.47 2.39
N LEU A 240 -20.71 16.86 3.55
CA LEU A 240 -21.62 16.80 4.70
C LEU A 240 -22.12 18.20 5.11
N ILE A 241 -21.22 19.18 5.15
CA ILE A 241 -21.54 20.57 5.47
C ILE A 241 -22.28 21.26 4.31
N CYS A 242 -22.01 20.88 3.06
CA CYS A 242 -22.63 21.51 1.90
C CYS A 242 -24.09 21.08 1.67
N LEU A 243 -24.47 19.82 1.95
CA LEU A 243 -25.87 19.38 1.80
C LEU A 243 -26.84 20.21 2.61
N THR A 244 -26.43 20.64 3.81
CA THR A 244 -27.28 21.38 4.74
C THR A 244 -27.47 22.83 4.30
N THR A 245 -26.53 23.37 3.52
CA THR A 245 -26.57 24.74 3.01
C THR A 245 -27.32 24.90 1.68
N GLN A 246 -27.59 23.80 0.97
CA GLN A 246 -28.24 23.80 -0.36
C GLN A 246 -29.70 23.32 -0.32
N SER A 247 -30.35 23.36 0.85
CA SER A 247 -31.80 23.17 1.00
C SER A 247 -32.57 24.39 0.42
N ASP A 248 -32.42 24.62 -0.88
CA ASP A 248 -33.41 25.34 -1.68
C ASP A 248 -34.17 24.29 -2.49
N LYS A 249 -35.26 23.81 -1.85
CA LYS A 249 -36.56 23.42 -2.42
C LYS A 249 -36.55 22.94 -3.88
N GLU A 250 -36.81 21.65 -4.13
CA GLU A 250 -37.73 21.22 -5.22
C GLU A 250 -38.04 19.71 -5.33
N ASP A 251 -37.50 18.81 -4.49
CA ASP A 251 -37.86 17.38 -4.57
C ASP A 251 -38.54 16.85 -3.29
N PRO A 252 -39.87 16.61 -3.30
CA PRO A 252 -40.62 16.08 -2.15
C PRO A 252 -40.31 14.62 -1.80
N GLN A 253 -39.47 13.94 -2.59
CA GLN A 253 -39.22 12.49 -2.45
C GLN A 253 -37.86 12.14 -1.86
N SER A 254 -36.97 13.11 -1.63
CA SER A 254 -35.69 12.85 -0.94
C SER A 254 -35.85 13.13 0.56
N GLU A 255 -36.01 12.08 1.37
CA GLU A 255 -35.76 12.13 2.83
C GLU A 255 -34.26 12.42 3.03
N ILE A 256 -33.86 13.67 2.90
CA ILE A 256 -32.55 14.15 3.34
C ILE A 256 -32.77 14.60 4.79
N THR A 257 -32.27 13.82 5.76
CA THR A 257 -32.19 14.28 7.14
C THR A 257 -31.38 15.58 7.17
N GLU A 258 -32.04 16.70 7.48
CA GLU A 258 -31.34 17.96 7.76
C GLU A 258 -30.47 17.77 9.01
N LEU A 259 -29.14 17.84 8.87
CA LEU A 259 -28.22 17.77 10.01
C LEU A 259 -28.48 18.95 10.95
N SER A 260 -28.41 18.68 12.25
CA SER A 260 -28.60 19.74 13.25
C SER A 260 -27.45 20.74 13.26
N GLU A 261 -27.75 21.99 13.60
CA GLU A 261 -26.78 23.09 13.69
C GLU A 261 -25.54 22.75 14.56
N PRO A 262 -25.66 22.06 15.71
CA PRO A 262 -24.50 21.59 16.47
C PRO A 262 -23.57 20.68 15.67
N ILE A 263 -24.11 19.74 14.88
CA ILE A 263 -23.33 18.80 14.07
C ILE A 263 -22.61 19.54 12.93
N ILE A 264 -23.25 20.53 12.33
CA ILE A 264 -22.63 21.40 11.32
C ILE A 264 -21.44 22.15 11.92
N HIS A 265 -21.61 22.75 13.11
CA HIS A 265 -20.52 23.43 13.80
C HIS A 265 -19.36 22.50 14.17
N LEU A 266 -19.67 21.29 14.66
CA LEU A 266 -18.66 20.28 14.95
C LEU A 266 -17.90 19.87 13.68
N ALA A 267 -18.61 19.57 12.60
CA ALA A 267 -18.00 19.23 11.32
C ALA A 267 -17.08 20.33 10.79
N GLN A 268 -17.53 21.60 10.81
CA GLN A 268 -16.72 22.75 10.42
C GLN A 268 -15.43 22.86 11.25
N SER A 269 -15.52 22.60 12.56
CA SER A 269 -14.37 22.66 13.47
C SER A 269 -13.30 21.60 13.19
N THR A 270 -13.68 20.47 12.56
CA THR A 270 -12.74 19.38 12.20
C THR A 270 -11.99 19.62 10.89
N ILE A 271 -12.51 20.45 9.97
CA ILE A 271 -11.88 20.69 8.65
C ILE A 271 -10.37 21.00 8.76
N PRO A 272 -9.92 21.89 9.68
CA PRO A 272 -8.49 22.16 9.81
C PRO A 272 -7.68 20.93 10.25
N VAL A 273 -8.24 20.05 11.09
CA VAL A 273 -7.61 18.79 11.53
C VAL A 273 -7.37 17.86 10.34
N PHE A 274 -8.38 17.67 9.47
CA PHE A 274 -8.23 16.88 8.23
C PHE A 274 -7.20 17.50 7.28
N LYS A 275 -7.31 18.81 7.01
CA LYS A 275 -6.41 19.53 6.10
C LYS A 275 -4.96 19.45 6.57
N LEU A 276 -4.71 19.62 7.85
CA LEU A 276 -3.37 19.58 8.43
C LEU A 276 -2.83 18.14 8.47
N SER A 277 -3.65 17.15 8.79
CA SER A 277 -3.25 15.73 8.73
C SER A 277 -2.81 15.33 7.31
N ARG A 278 -3.59 15.70 6.29
CA ARG A 278 -3.19 15.53 4.89
C ARG A 278 -1.90 16.26 4.56
N LEU A 279 -1.79 17.52 4.99
CA LEU A 279 -0.62 18.35 4.71
C LEU A 279 0.65 17.73 5.32
N PHE A 280 0.54 17.12 6.50
CA PHE A 280 1.62 16.41 7.16
C PHE A 280 2.25 15.36 6.24
N PHE A 281 1.46 14.37 5.84
CA PHE A 281 1.95 13.25 5.02
C PHE A 281 2.34 13.71 3.62
N ARG A 282 1.55 14.61 3.00
CA ARG A 282 1.84 15.10 1.65
C ARG A 282 3.18 15.83 1.57
N LYS A 283 3.49 16.66 2.56
CA LYS A 283 4.76 17.39 2.60
C LYS A 283 5.91 16.48 3.00
N SER A 284 5.74 15.62 4.01
CA SER A 284 6.76 14.66 4.41
C SER A 284 7.18 13.74 3.25
N THR A 285 6.22 13.28 2.44
CA THR A 285 6.57 12.48 1.26
C THR A 285 7.27 13.28 0.17
N ARG A 286 6.80 14.49 -0.15
CA ARG A 286 7.48 15.35 -1.14
C ARG A 286 8.91 15.70 -0.74
N SER A 287 9.13 16.00 0.54
CA SER A 287 10.46 16.29 1.07
C SER A 287 11.37 15.06 1.05
N GLY A 288 10.85 13.88 1.41
CA GLY A 288 11.61 12.63 1.39
C GLY A 288 11.93 12.12 -0.02
N SER A 289 11.02 12.28 -1.00
CA SER A 289 11.28 11.87 -2.40
C SER A 289 12.40 12.67 -3.08
N ASN A 290 12.63 13.91 -2.65
CA ASN A 290 13.71 14.77 -3.17
C ASN A 290 15.07 14.48 -2.53
N GLN A 291 15.12 13.67 -1.46
CA GLN A 291 16.34 13.31 -0.76
C GLN A 291 16.84 11.96 -1.29
N THR A 292 17.65 12.02 -2.34
CA THR A 292 18.23 10.85 -3.03
C THR A 292 19.25 10.05 -2.21
N ARG A 293 19.42 10.32 -0.91
CA ARG A 293 20.49 9.73 -0.08
C ARG A 293 20.10 9.59 1.40
N PHE A 294 18.97 8.96 1.70
CA PHE A 294 18.86 8.35 3.04
C PHE A 294 19.90 7.23 3.13
N GLU A 295 20.59 7.13 4.27
CA GLU A 295 21.37 5.93 4.59
C GLU A 295 20.47 4.70 4.42
N SER A 296 21.04 3.59 3.93
CA SER A 296 20.26 2.38 3.65
C SER A 296 19.52 1.83 4.88
N PHE A 297 20.07 2.10 6.07
CA PHE A 297 19.52 1.68 7.36
C PHE A 297 19.55 2.86 8.33
N SER A 298 18.43 3.10 8.99
CA SER A 298 18.31 4.08 10.07
C SER A 298 18.81 3.48 11.40
N GLU A 299 19.08 4.33 12.39
CA GLU A 299 19.30 3.91 13.78
C GLU A 299 17.99 3.53 14.50
N MET A 300 16.84 3.50 13.81
CA MET A 300 15.55 3.12 14.38
C MET A 300 15.44 1.61 14.57
N SER A 301 14.78 1.21 15.66
CA SER A 301 14.29 -0.17 15.85
C SER A 301 13.19 -0.50 14.85
N SER A 302 12.93 -1.80 14.70
CA SER A 302 11.80 -2.33 13.94
C SER A 302 10.45 -1.82 14.45
N HIS A 303 10.29 -1.69 15.76
CA HIS A 303 9.08 -1.10 16.36
C HIS A 303 8.88 0.34 15.90
N GLN A 304 9.92 1.17 15.95
CA GLN A 304 9.84 2.58 15.54
C GLN A 304 9.61 2.73 14.03
N LEU A 305 10.27 1.90 13.20
CA LEU A 305 10.04 1.88 11.76
C LEU A 305 8.61 1.47 11.42
N GLY A 306 8.11 0.45 12.12
CA GLY A 306 6.72 0.01 12.05
C GLY A 306 5.73 1.11 12.40
N ALA A 307 5.97 1.84 13.49
CA ALA A 307 5.13 2.95 13.91
C ALA A 307 5.04 4.05 12.83
N LEU A 308 6.15 4.40 12.16
CA LEU A 308 6.11 5.32 11.02
C LEU A 308 5.46 4.70 9.79
N TYR A 309 5.64 3.41 9.52
CA TYR A 309 5.01 2.74 8.39
C TYR A 309 3.48 2.73 8.51
N GLU A 310 2.95 2.45 9.70
CA GLU A 310 1.51 2.39 9.97
C GLU A 310 0.88 3.78 10.15
N SER A 311 1.68 4.82 10.40
CA SER A 311 1.20 6.12 10.86
C SER A 311 0.12 6.76 9.98
N ALA A 312 0.27 6.73 8.66
CA ALA A 312 -0.69 7.39 7.77
C ALA A 312 -2.05 6.67 7.76
N GLY A 313 -2.03 5.34 7.79
CA GLY A 313 -3.25 4.53 7.83
C GLY A 313 -3.97 4.69 9.16
N GLU A 314 -3.24 4.67 10.28
CA GLU A 314 -3.84 4.92 11.57
C GLU A 314 -4.48 6.31 11.67
N ILE A 315 -3.82 7.36 11.17
CA ILE A 315 -4.42 8.70 11.14
C ILE A 315 -5.66 8.71 10.25
N ALA A 316 -5.62 8.09 9.07
CA ALA A 316 -6.78 7.96 8.19
C ALA A 316 -7.95 7.22 8.88
N ASP A 317 -7.68 6.18 9.68
CA ASP A 317 -8.71 5.47 10.45
C ASP A 317 -9.34 6.36 11.52
N HIS A 318 -8.55 7.15 12.25
CA HIS A 318 -9.08 8.08 13.25
C HIS A 318 -9.91 9.19 12.59
N LEU A 319 -9.47 9.72 11.45
CA LEU A 319 -10.22 10.68 10.66
C LEU A 319 -11.52 10.08 10.11
N CYS A 320 -11.51 8.81 9.69
CA CYS A 320 -12.70 8.07 9.28
C CYS A 320 -13.71 7.94 10.44
N ARG A 321 -13.23 7.66 11.66
CA ARG A 321 -14.09 7.60 12.86
C ARG A 321 -14.76 8.94 13.14
N ILE A 322 -14.00 10.05 13.08
CA ILE A 322 -14.57 11.40 13.20
C ILE A 322 -15.66 11.64 12.16
N LEU A 323 -15.39 11.30 10.88
CA LEU A 323 -16.37 11.45 9.82
C LEU A 323 -17.65 10.64 10.08
N LYS A 324 -17.53 9.37 10.46
CA LYS A 324 -18.68 8.50 10.76
C LYS A 324 -19.53 9.05 11.90
N THR A 325 -18.90 9.42 13.01
CA THR A 325 -19.57 10.01 14.18
C THR A 325 -20.38 11.27 13.82
N LEU A 326 -19.94 12.04 12.82
CA LEU A 326 -20.66 13.24 12.38
C LEU A 326 -21.68 12.98 11.26
N SER A 327 -21.57 11.86 10.53
CA SER A 327 -22.44 11.54 9.39
C SER A 327 -23.71 10.79 9.79
N GLU A 328 -23.68 10.11 10.95
CA GLU A 328 -24.77 9.28 11.45
C GLU A 328 -25.21 9.75 12.86
N PRO A 329 -25.63 11.02 13.04
CA PRO A 329 -25.92 11.55 14.38
C PRO A 329 -27.20 11.00 15.00
N GLU A 330 -28.15 10.49 14.20
CA GLU A 330 -29.41 9.91 14.72
C GLU A 330 -29.18 8.65 15.58
N GLU A 331 -28.01 8.02 15.46
CA GLU A 331 -27.64 6.84 16.24
C GLU A 331 -27.15 7.18 17.66
N TYR A 332 -26.86 8.45 17.97
CA TYR A 332 -26.17 8.86 19.19
C TYR A 332 -26.71 10.16 19.80
N GLU A 333 -26.70 10.26 21.13
CA GLU A 333 -26.91 11.53 21.82
C GLU A 333 -25.76 12.50 21.54
N LEU A 334 -26.04 13.81 21.53
CA LEU A 334 -25.05 14.85 21.23
C LEU A 334 -23.83 14.78 22.17
N SER A 335 -24.05 14.49 23.44
CA SER A 335 -23.00 14.27 24.45
C SER A 335 -22.06 13.10 24.09
N HIS A 336 -22.58 12.04 23.47
CA HIS A 336 -21.76 10.93 22.99
C HIS A 336 -20.94 11.32 21.77
N ILE A 337 -21.53 12.10 20.85
CA ILE A 337 -20.88 12.63 19.66
C ILE A 337 -19.72 13.55 20.05
N THR A 338 -19.92 14.48 20.98
CA THR A 338 -18.87 15.40 21.46
C THR A 338 -17.74 14.64 22.15
N ALA A 339 -18.06 13.71 23.05
CA ALA A 339 -17.07 12.90 23.75
C ALA A 339 -16.23 12.04 22.79
N ALA A 340 -16.88 11.38 21.82
CA ALA A 340 -16.19 10.57 20.80
C ALA A 340 -15.29 11.43 19.89
N LEU A 341 -15.73 12.65 19.57
CA LEU A 341 -14.95 13.60 18.79
C LEU A 341 -13.72 14.08 19.56
N ILE A 342 -13.89 14.52 20.81
CA ILE A 342 -12.79 14.96 21.69
C ILE A 342 -11.76 13.84 21.81
N HIS A 343 -12.20 12.62 22.15
CA HIS A 343 -11.34 11.46 22.28
C HIS A 343 -10.54 11.21 20.98
N SER A 344 -11.21 11.25 19.82
CA SER A 344 -10.53 11.04 18.53
C SER A 344 -9.49 12.11 18.23
N VAL A 345 -9.78 13.37 18.54
CA VAL A 345 -8.88 14.51 18.32
C VAL A 345 -7.68 14.49 19.27
N GLU A 346 -7.87 14.14 20.54
CA GLU A 346 -6.79 13.96 21.52
C GLU A 346 -5.88 12.79 21.12
N HIS A 347 -6.46 11.68 20.66
CA HIS A 347 -5.70 10.55 20.13
C HIS A 347 -4.85 10.96 18.92
N LEU A 348 -5.42 11.73 17.98
CA LEU A 348 -4.67 12.26 16.83
C LEU A 348 -3.46 13.09 17.29
N LEU A 349 -3.64 14.00 18.27
CA LEU A 349 -2.54 14.80 18.83
C LEU A 349 -1.40 13.92 19.36
N LEU A 350 -1.72 12.95 20.21
CA LEU A 350 -0.74 12.05 20.82
C LEU A 350 0.03 11.22 19.76
N ARG A 351 -0.67 10.74 18.72
CA ARG A 351 -0.03 9.99 17.64
C ARG A 351 0.88 10.88 16.80
N PHE A 352 0.44 12.09 16.45
CA PHE A 352 1.28 13.02 15.70
C PHE A 352 2.54 13.43 16.48
N ASP A 353 2.45 13.64 17.79
CA ASP A 353 3.62 13.94 18.63
C ASP A 353 4.66 12.82 18.58
N SER A 354 4.19 11.57 18.65
CA SER A 354 5.03 10.38 18.56
C SER A 354 5.72 10.28 17.20
N TYR A 355 4.98 10.47 16.09
CA TYR A 355 5.54 10.39 14.74
C TYR A 355 6.49 11.54 14.43
N MET A 356 6.14 12.75 14.85
CA MET A 356 6.97 13.93 14.77
C MET A 356 8.32 13.67 15.44
N LEU A 357 8.32 13.16 16.67
CA LEU A 357 9.52 12.84 17.41
C LEU A 357 10.42 11.86 16.63
N LEU A 358 9.86 10.80 16.06
CA LEU A 358 10.61 9.84 15.25
C LEU A 358 11.23 10.49 14.00
N LEU A 359 10.46 11.30 13.26
CA LEU A 359 10.98 12.01 12.09
C LEU A 359 12.10 12.97 12.45
N ILE A 360 11.95 13.68 13.56
CA ILE A 360 12.92 14.63 14.08
C ILE A 360 14.20 13.95 14.52
N LEU A 361 14.10 12.82 15.20
CA LEU A 361 15.26 12.11 15.76
C LEU A 361 16.04 11.35 14.70
N TYR A 362 15.35 10.75 13.73
CA TYR A 362 15.98 9.76 12.85
C TYR A 362 15.97 10.14 11.37
N VAL A 363 15.03 10.96 10.91
CA VAL A 363 14.91 11.30 9.48
C VAL A 363 15.57 12.65 9.19
N VAL A 364 15.30 13.63 10.03
CA VAL A 364 15.83 14.99 9.91
C VAL A 364 17.38 15.05 10.00
N PRO A 365 18.06 14.34 10.93
CA PRO A 365 19.52 14.40 11.05
C PRO A 365 20.28 13.70 9.93
N VAL A 366 19.61 12.81 9.18
CA VAL A 366 20.18 12.05 8.05
C VAL A 366 20.17 12.88 6.75
N THR A 367 19.59 14.08 6.76
CA THR A 367 19.57 14.95 5.58
C THR A 367 20.93 15.63 5.34
N PRO A 368 21.48 15.65 4.10
CA PRO A 368 22.92 15.82 3.84
C PRO A 368 23.53 17.21 4.13
N GLU A 369 22.81 18.11 4.76
CA GLU A 369 23.25 19.50 4.96
C GLU A 369 24.26 19.69 6.12
N TRP A 370 24.67 18.63 6.83
CA TRP A 370 25.33 18.80 8.15
C TRP A 370 26.47 17.79 8.39
N GLU A 371 27.65 18.07 7.85
CA GLU A 371 28.90 17.32 8.09
C GLU A 371 29.53 17.71 9.44
N ASP A 372 29.20 16.99 10.53
CA ASP A 372 30.07 16.69 11.70
C ASP A 372 29.27 15.90 12.78
N PRO A 373 29.68 14.69 13.21
CA PRO A 373 29.03 13.92 14.28
C PRO A 373 28.92 14.64 15.64
N SER A 374 29.85 15.56 15.96
CA SER A 374 29.85 16.34 17.20
C SER A 374 28.76 17.42 17.18
N SER A 375 28.49 17.96 15.99
CA SER A 375 27.39 18.90 15.73
C SER A 375 26.01 18.24 15.91
N ARG A 376 25.86 16.93 15.65
CA ARG A 376 24.59 16.18 15.73
C ARG A 376 23.91 16.30 17.11
N LYS A 377 24.66 16.08 18.20
CA LYS A 377 24.13 16.17 19.59
C LYS A 377 23.79 17.61 19.99
N LEU A 378 24.62 18.57 19.60
CA LEU A 378 24.41 19.99 19.90
C LEU A 378 23.23 20.58 19.12
N HIS A 379 23.08 20.20 17.84
CA HIS A 379 21.95 20.60 16.99
C HIS A 379 20.64 19.98 17.45
N LEU A 380 20.61 18.70 17.83
CA LEU A 380 19.39 18.06 18.33
C LEU A 380 18.90 18.72 19.63
N LYS A 381 19.82 18.98 20.58
CA LYS A 381 19.49 19.68 21.83
C LYS A 381 18.98 21.11 21.56
N THR A 382 19.68 21.87 20.71
CA THR A 382 19.29 23.24 20.36
C THR A 382 17.95 23.29 19.63
N TRP A 383 17.71 22.33 18.75
CA TRP A 383 16.45 22.20 18.02
C TRP A 383 15.29 21.79 18.93
N LEU A 384 15.47 20.82 19.85
CA LEU A 384 14.44 20.40 20.82
C LEU A 384 14.05 21.57 21.75
N VAL A 385 15.02 22.36 22.19
CA VAL A 385 14.78 23.56 23.01
C VAL A 385 14.03 24.63 22.21
N ASN A 386 14.43 24.89 20.96
CA ASN A 386 13.75 25.84 20.09
C ASN A 386 12.32 25.38 19.76
N TRP A 387 12.12 24.09 19.53
CA TRP A 387 10.79 23.49 19.34
C TRP A 387 9.92 23.67 20.58
N HIS A 388 10.42 23.34 21.77
CA HIS A 388 9.70 23.52 23.02
C HIS A 388 9.30 24.98 23.26
N ASN A 389 10.20 25.92 22.94
CA ASN A 389 9.92 27.35 23.07
C ASN A 389 8.88 27.84 22.04
N LEU A 390 8.95 27.37 20.79
CA LEU A 390 7.95 27.68 19.75
C LEU A 390 6.58 27.07 20.07
N PHE A 391 6.56 25.86 20.62
CA PHE A 391 5.37 25.19 21.13
C PHE A 391 4.68 26.00 22.24
N LEU A 392 5.46 26.45 23.25
CA LEU A 392 4.95 27.30 24.32
C LEU A 392 4.46 28.66 23.81
N SER A 393 5.08 29.20 22.75
CA SER A 393 4.69 30.47 22.13
C SER A 393 3.39 30.37 21.34
N ALA A 394 3.22 29.32 20.53
CA ALA A 394 1.99 29.08 19.77
C ALA A 394 0.80 28.69 20.65
N CYS A 395 1.04 28.03 21.77
CA CYS A 395 0.00 27.84 22.79
C CYS A 395 -0.50 29.15 23.41
N LYS A 396 0.26 30.25 23.28
CA LYS A 396 -0.04 31.57 23.86
C LYS A 396 -0.56 32.60 22.84
N LYS A 397 -0.52 32.32 21.54
CA LYS A 397 -1.04 33.21 20.48
C LYS A 397 -1.75 32.41 19.39
N THR A 398 -3.01 32.75 19.12
CA THR A 398 -3.72 32.38 17.88
C THR A 398 -3.00 32.98 16.67
N PRO A 399 -2.58 32.19 15.65
CA PRO A 399 -1.86 32.75 14.51
C PRO A 399 -2.81 33.29 13.42
N GLU A 400 -2.56 34.53 13.00
CA GLU A 400 -2.99 35.05 11.70
C GLU A 400 -2.23 34.34 10.56
N TRP A 401 -2.91 34.16 9.43
CA TRP A 401 -2.46 33.38 8.28
C TRP A 401 -1.51 34.16 7.36
N GLU A 402 -0.35 33.58 7.02
CA GLU A 402 0.42 33.96 5.83
C GLU A 402 0.80 32.69 5.03
N ASP A 403 0.59 32.76 3.71
CA ASP A 403 0.90 31.72 2.72
C ASP A 403 2.41 31.54 2.53
N PRO A 404 3.00 30.33 2.76
CA PRO A 404 4.39 30.08 2.46
C PRO A 404 4.56 29.44 1.08
N SER A 405 4.29 30.22 0.03
CA SER A 405 4.77 29.97 -1.32
C SER A 405 6.24 30.41 -1.47
N SER A 406 7.14 29.82 -0.67
CA SER A 406 8.59 29.99 -0.81
C SER A 406 9.30 28.64 -0.75
N ARG A 407 9.85 28.23 -1.89
CA ARG A 407 10.73 27.07 -2.03
C ARG A 407 12.07 27.40 -1.35
N LYS A 408 12.23 26.97 -0.09
CA LYS A 408 13.47 26.65 0.66
C LYS A 408 13.23 26.90 2.17
N LEU A 409 12.29 26.19 2.77
CA LEU A 409 12.13 26.20 4.23
C LEU A 409 12.35 24.78 4.74
N HIS A 410 13.39 24.62 5.56
CA HIS A 410 13.86 23.35 6.12
C HIS A 410 12.71 22.54 6.75
N LEU A 411 12.73 21.22 6.56
CA LEU A 411 11.75 20.28 7.13
C LEU A 411 11.55 20.52 8.65
N LYS A 412 12.63 20.81 9.37
CA LYS A 412 12.66 21.21 10.78
C LYS A 412 11.69 22.36 11.12
N THR A 413 11.86 23.52 10.47
CA THR A 413 11.07 24.73 10.75
C THR A 413 9.61 24.52 10.38
N TRP A 414 9.37 23.80 9.28
CA TRP A 414 8.01 23.51 8.86
C TRP A 414 7.29 22.55 9.81
N LEU A 415 7.95 21.49 10.31
CA LEU A 415 7.36 20.56 11.28
C LEU A 415 6.89 21.31 12.53
N VAL A 416 7.70 22.25 13.03
CA VAL A 416 7.33 23.06 14.21
C VAL A 416 6.10 23.93 13.94
N ASN A 417 6.10 24.67 12.83
CA ASN A 417 4.96 25.53 12.47
C ASN A 417 3.69 24.72 12.22
N TRP A 418 3.82 23.57 11.54
CA TRP A 418 2.70 22.67 11.31
C TRP A 418 2.11 22.15 12.62
N HIS A 419 2.94 21.70 13.56
CA HIS A 419 2.49 21.17 14.85
C HIS A 419 1.73 22.23 15.66
N ASN A 420 2.24 23.46 15.68
CA ASN A 420 1.56 24.59 16.32
C ASN A 420 0.16 24.86 15.74
N LEU A 421 0.04 24.84 14.42
CA LEU A 421 -1.25 24.98 13.73
C LEU A 421 -2.18 23.81 14.03
N PHE A 422 -1.64 22.59 14.03
CA PHE A 422 -2.40 21.37 14.30
C PHE A 422 -2.94 21.35 15.72
N LEU A 423 -2.13 21.72 16.70
CA LEU A 423 -2.55 21.87 18.09
C LEU A 423 -3.65 22.93 18.24
N SER A 424 -3.52 24.08 17.57
CA SER A 424 -4.55 25.12 17.58
C SER A 424 -5.87 24.62 16.98
N ALA A 425 -5.80 23.86 15.88
CA ALA A 425 -6.97 23.25 15.24
C ALA A 425 -7.65 22.25 16.17
N CYS A 426 -6.89 21.33 16.78
CA CYS A 426 -7.41 20.35 17.72
C CYS A 426 -8.05 21.01 18.96
N LYS A 427 -7.38 22.01 19.56
CA LYS A 427 -7.93 22.78 20.69
C LYS A 427 -9.23 23.48 20.34
N ASN A 428 -9.32 24.05 19.13
CA ASN A 428 -10.56 24.67 18.68
C ASN A 428 -11.68 23.65 18.52
N CYS A 429 -11.39 22.49 17.91
CA CYS A 429 -12.34 21.39 17.76
C CYS A 429 -12.85 20.91 19.14
N ILE A 430 -11.95 20.65 20.08
CA ILE A 430 -12.30 20.24 21.45
C ILE A 430 -13.14 21.30 22.15
N ARG A 431 -12.78 22.59 22.04
CA ARG A 431 -13.55 23.69 22.65
C ARG A 431 -14.96 23.79 22.10
N VAL A 432 -15.14 23.60 20.78
CA VAL A 432 -16.47 23.59 20.15
C VAL A 432 -17.28 22.37 20.61
N ALA A 433 -16.66 21.21 20.75
CA ALA A 433 -17.32 20.03 21.32
C ALA A 433 -17.78 20.28 22.76
N GLN A 434 -16.90 20.84 23.60
CA GLN A 434 -17.21 21.13 25.01
C GLN A 434 -18.30 22.19 25.20
N SER A 435 -18.46 23.15 24.27
CA SER A 435 -19.54 24.15 24.40
C SER A 435 -20.93 23.55 24.33
N PHE A 436 -21.09 22.39 23.67
CA PHE A 436 -22.36 21.68 23.61
C PHE A 436 -22.62 20.75 24.81
N GLU A 437 -21.63 20.52 25.68
CA GLU A 437 -21.80 19.78 26.94
C GLU A 437 -22.29 20.69 28.09
N THR A 438 -22.16 22.01 27.95
CA THR A 438 -22.53 23.00 28.97
C THR A 438 -23.92 23.62 28.79
N ASP A 439 -24.58 23.32 27.67
CA ASP A 439 -25.90 23.86 27.31
C ASP A 439 -27.06 22.85 27.52
N GLU A 440 -26.76 21.65 28.06
CA GLU A 440 -27.73 20.72 28.69
C GLU A 440 -27.81 20.95 30.20
#